data_AF-A0A9W7YIJ6-F1
#
_entry.id   AF-A0A9W7YIJ6-F1
#
_cell.length_a   1.000
_cell.length_b   1.000
_cell.length_c   1.000
_cell.angle_alpha   90.00
_cell.angle_beta   90.00
_cell.angle_gamma   90.00
#
_symmetry.space_group_name_H-M   'P 1'
#
loop_
_entity.id
_entity.type
_entity.pdbx_description
1 polymer ?
#
loop_
_entity_poly.entity_id
_entity_poly.type
_entity_poly.pdbx_seq_one_letter_code
_entity_poly.pdbx_strand_id
1 'polypeptide(L)'
;MASSRRIFVVGGSGFLGQAVCRAALARGWEVLSLSRHGAPKQAAAGHGGPGDPLAGGVRWIKGDALEPDTFREHLAGCDAVVHSVGVLMENGYKRLADIGYRSSSSRSAPTYESANRDTALSMARAARGTAGVGAFVYISARDAIPFIDSRYISTKREAERELLAHRDQMRPIILRPGFMYSPARPATLPIAAGTKVFQALFDRTPLGCALKNTPFAKAASPPLRRELVADAIVNAIDSPGVSGILEIADIERLGARRSS
;
A
#
# COMPACT_ATOMS: atom_id res chain seq x y z
N MET A 1 14.27 -26.70 -10.82
CA MET A 1 13.06 -26.04 -10.30
C MET A 1 13.31 -24.55 -10.39
N ALA A 2 12.41 -23.76 -10.97
CA ALA A 2 12.58 -22.30 -10.92
C ALA A 2 12.60 -21.88 -9.44
N SER A 3 13.55 -21.04 -9.03
CA SER A 3 13.61 -20.54 -7.66
C SER A 3 12.32 -19.78 -7.35
N SER A 4 11.72 -20.03 -6.19
CA SER A 4 10.58 -19.23 -5.74
C SER A 4 10.98 -17.76 -5.65
N ARG A 5 10.11 -16.86 -6.12
CA ARG A 5 10.35 -15.42 -6.03
C ARG A 5 10.34 -14.97 -4.57
N ARG A 6 11.15 -13.98 -4.23
CA ARG A 6 11.20 -13.35 -2.92
C ARG A 6 10.88 -11.87 -3.02
N ILE A 7 9.93 -11.39 -2.22
CA ILE A 7 9.57 -9.97 -2.18
C ILE A 7 9.79 -9.34 -0.81
N PHE A 8 10.12 -8.04 -0.83
CA PHE A 8 10.32 -7.22 0.35
C PHE A 8 9.21 -6.17 0.48
N VAL A 9 8.31 -6.34 1.45
CA VAL A 9 7.12 -5.48 1.62
C VAL A 9 7.31 -4.49 2.77
N VAL A 10 7.44 -3.21 2.42
CA VAL A 10 7.44 -2.10 3.39
C VAL A 10 6.00 -1.74 3.74
N GLY A 11 5.64 -1.84 5.02
CA GLY A 11 4.28 -1.61 5.49
C GLY A 11 3.36 -2.84 5.40
N GLY A 12 3.91 -4.05 5.34
CA GLY A 12 3.15 -5.31 5.28
C GLY A 12 2.24 -5.58 6.48
N SER A 13 2.43 -4.87 7.60
CA SER A 13 1.51 -4.89 8.75
C SER A 13 0.23 -4.06 8.54
N GLY A 14 0.18 -3.24 7.48
CA GLY A 14 -0.89 -2.29 7.17
C GLY A 14 -2.05 -2.89 6.36
N PHE A 15 -2.99 -2.03 5.94
CA PHE A 15 -4.22 -2.43 5.26
C PHE A 15 -4.00 -3.13 3.92
N LEU A 16 -3.31 -2.46 2.99
CA LEU A 16 -2.94 -3.01 1.68
C LEU A 16 -1.75 -3.98 1.81
N GLY A 17 -0.75 -3.65 2.62
CA GLY A 17 0.44 -4.48 2.81
C GLY A 17 0.12 -5.92 3.24
N GLN A 18 -0.84 -6.13 4.14
CA GLN A 18 -1.28 -7.48 4.50
C GLN A 18 -1.92 -8.23 3.33
N ALA A 19 -2.68 -7.55 2.47
CA ALA A 19 -3.28 -8.17 1.28
C ALA A 19 -2.20 -8.57 0.27
N VAL A 20 -1.18 -7.72 0.07
CA VAL A 20 -0.01 -8.04 -0.78
C VAL A 20 0.73 -9.26 -0.26
N CYS A 21 1.01 -9.31 1.06
CA CYS A 21 1.68 -10.47 1.65
C CYS A 21 0.89 -11.76 1.40
N ARG A 22 -0.43 -11.75 1.61
CA ARG A 22 -1.30 -12.92 1.34
C ARG A 22 -1.28 -13.33 -0.14
N ALA A 23 -1.39 -12.37 -1.06
CA ALA A 23 -1.40 -12.64 -2.50
C ALA A 23 -0.07 -13.22 -3.01
N ALA A 24 1.05 -12.79 -2.43
CA ALA A 24 2.38 -13.33 -2.75
C ALA A 24 2.57 -14.75 -2.18
N LEU A 25 2.20 -14.96 -0.91
CA LEU A 25 2.26 -16.30 -0.30
C LEU A 25 1.39 -17.33 -1.01
N ALA A 26 0.22 -16.91 -1.51
CA ALA A 26 -0.66 -17.77 -2.32
C ALA A 26 -0.02 -18.23 -3.64
N ARG A 27 1.00 -17.51 -4.15
CA ARG A 27 1.83 -17.92 -5.30
C ARG A 27 3.07 -18.73 -4.90
N GLY A 28 3.19 -19.09 -3.63
CA GLY A 28 4.37 -19.78 -3.09
C GLY A 28 5.61 -18.89 -2.98
N TRP A 29 5.47 -17.56 -3.08
CA TRP A 29 6.59 -16.63 -2.97
C TRP A 29 7.04 -16.47 -1.52
N GLU A 30 8.33 -16.21 -1.33
CA GLU A 30 8.87 -15.83 -0.04
C GLU A 30 8.60 -14.35 0.25
N VAL A 31 8.14 -14.04 1.46
CA VAL A 31 7.77 -12.67 1.84
C VAL A 31 8.54 -12.21 3.07
N LEU A 32 9.31 -11.14 2.91
CA LEU A 32 9.90 -10.38 3.99
C LEU A 32 9.11 -9.10 4.15
N SER A 33 8.85 -8.66 5.39
CA SER A 33 8.14 -7.39 5.61
C SER A 33 8.79 -6.51 6.67
N LEU A 34 9.05 -5.27 6.28
CA LEU A 34 9.57 -4.22 7.16
C LEU A 34 8.43 -3.40 7.77
N SER A 35 8.47 -3.24 9.09
CA SER A 35 7.64 -2.26 9.80
C SER A 35 8.35 -1.74 11.04
N ARG A 36 8.00 -0.53 11.50
CA ARG A 36 8.55 0.07 12.73
C ARG A 36 8.33 -0.77 13.98
N HIS A 37 7.29 -1.61 13.97
CA HIS A 37 6.91 -2.45 15.11
C HIS A 37 7.17 -3.95 14.88
N GLY A 38 7.71 -4.34 13.72
CA GLY A 38 7.83 -5.73 13.32
C GLY A 38 6.47 -6.37 12.99
N ALA A 39 6.25 -7.59 13.49
CA ALA A 39 5.04 -8.37 13.22
C ALA A 39 3.76 -7.67 13.74
N PRO A 40 2.65 -7.65 12.99
CA PRO A 40 1.38 -7.16 13.50
C PRO A 40 0.91 -8.06 14.65
N LYS A 41 0.23 -7.48 15.66
CA LYS A 41 -0.24 -8.21 16.87
C LYS A 41 -0.99 -9.51 16.54
N GLN A 42 -1.80 -9.51 15.48
CA GLN A 42 -2.56 -10.68 15.01
C GLN A 42 -1.64 -11.83 14.56
N ALA A 43 -0.56 -11.51 13.84
CA ALA A 43 0.44 -12.50 13.43
C ALA A 43 1.33 -12.92 14.60
N ALA A 44 1.74 -11.97 15.45
CA ALA A 44 2.58 -12.23 16.62
C ALA A 44 1.88 -13.09 17.68
N ALA A 45 0.57 -12.97 17.81
CA ALA A 45 -0.22 -13.72 18.77
C ALA A 45 -0.73 -15.06 18.19
N GLY A 46 -0.47 -15.39 16.93
CA GLY A 46 -1.10 -16.53 16.26
C GLY A 46 -2.63 -16.44 16.16
N HIS A 47 -3.18 -15.23 16.29
CA HIS A 47 -4.62 -14.93 16.25
C HIS A 47 -5.14 -14.66 14.83
N GLY A 48 -4.35 -14.95 13.80
CA GLY A 48 -4.95 -15.29 12.51
C GLY A 48 -5.88 -16.48 12.74
N GLY A 49 -7.07 -16.49 12.14
CA GLY A 49 -7.90 -17.69 12.19
C GLY A 49 -7.09 -18.93 11.78
N PRO A 50 -7.49 -20.14 12.19
CA PRO A 50 -6.81 -21.38 11.80
C PRO A 50 -6.52 -21.38 10.29
N GLY A 51 -5.25 -21.54 9.90
CA GLY A 51 -4.82 -21.52 8.50
C GLY A 51 -4.54 -20.13 7.89
N ASP A 52 -4.40 -19.07 8.69
CA ASP A 52 -3.98 -17.75 8.19
C ASP A 52 -2.56 -17.82 7.57
N PRO A 53 -2.39 -17.60 6.25
CA PRO A 53 -1.08 -17.66 5.59
C PRO A 53 -0.03 -16.70 6.18
N LEU A 54 -0.45 -15.61 6.83
CA LEU A 54 0.48 -14.67 7.46
C LEU A 54 1.15 -15.24 8.72
N ALA A 55 0.52 -16.23 9.37
CA ALA A 55 1.10 -16.93 10.51
C ALA A 55 2.20 -17.87 10.01
N GLY A 56 3.45 -17.49 10.21
CA GLY A 56 4.62 -18.26 9.77
C GLY A 56 5.02 -18.08 8.30
N GLY A 57 4.15 -17.56 7.43
CA GLY A 57 4.50 -17.32 6.02
C GLY A 57 5.33 -16.05 5.76
N VAL A 58 5.29 -15.06 6.67
CA VAL A 58 6.04 -13.80 6.50
C VAL A 58 7.19 -13.71 7.49
N ARG A 59 8.39 -13.40 6.99
CA ARG A 59 9.51 -12.98 7.83
C ARG A 59 9.38 -11.50 8.17
N TRP A 60 9.05 -11.21 9.42
CA TRP A 60 8.86 -9.85 9.90
C TRP A 60 10.18 -9.22 10.37
N ILE A 61 10.46 -8.01 9.90
CA ILE A 61 11.64 -7.23 10.22
C ILE A 61 11.19 -5.95 10.93
N LYS A 62 11.76 -5.71 12.10
CA LYS A 62 11.58 -4.46 12.83
C LYS A 62 12.65 -3.47 12.39
N GLY A 63 12.26 -2.36 11.80
CA GLY A 63 13.16 -1.30 11.36
C GLY A 63 12.42 -0.08 10.82
N ASP A 64 13.18 0.92 10.39
CA ASP A 64 12.64 2.17 9.85
C ASP A 64 13.07 2.34 8.38
N ALA A 65 12.12 2.65 7.51
CA ALA A 65 12.39 2.85 6.09
C ALA A 65 13.21 4.13 5.83
N LEU A 66 13.34 5.03 6.81
CA LEU A 66 14.24 6.18 6.76
C LEU A 66 15.67 5.85 7.21
N GLU A 67 15.90 4.68 7.80
CA GLU A 67 17.18 4.26 8.36
C GLU A 67 17.68 3.00 7.61
N PRO A 68 18.40 3.15 6.48
CA PRO A 68 18.84 2.04 5.63
C PRO A 68 19.53 0.89 6.37
N ASP A 69 20.33 1.21 7.38
CA ASP A 69 21.07 0.21 8.17
C ASP A 69 20.15 -0.80 8.86
N THR A 70 18.88 -0.45 9.08
CA THR A 70 17.90 -1.35 9.72
C THR A 70 17.30 -2.38 8.78
N PHE A 71 17.52 -2.28 7.46
CA PHE A 71 16.89 -3.18 6.50
C PHE A 71 17.75 -3.59 5.30
N ARG A 72 18.86 -2.89 5.01
CA ARG A 72 19.63 -3.06 3.76
C ARG A 72 20.10 -4.49 3.55
N GLU A 73 20.55 -5.17 4.61
CA GLU A 73 20.99 -6.58 4.54
C GLU A 73 19.88 -7.55 4.09
N HIS A 74 18.62 -7.21 4.34
CA HIS A 74 17.48 -8.06 4.02
C HIS A 74 16.99 -7.90 2.58
N LEU A 75 17.48 -6.89 1.85
CA LEU A 75 17.17 -6.70 0.43
C LEU A 75 17.88 -7.74 -0.45
N ALA A 76 19.00 -8.30 0.03
CA ALA A 76 19.77 -9.28 -0.71
C ALA A 76 18.93 -10.52 -1.05
N GLY A 77 18.91 -10.87 -2.34
CA GLY A 77 18.15 -12.01 -2.86
C GLY A 77 16.64 -11.77 -2.99
N CYS A 78 16.15 -10.55 -2.77
CA CYS A 78 14.77 -10.19 -3.13
C CYS A 78 14.69 -9.80 -4.62
N ASP A 79 13.65 -10.24 -5.30
CA ASP A 79 13.38 -9.90 -6.71
C ASP A 79 12.68 -8.55 -6.86
N ALA A 80 11.88 -8.17 -5.85
CA ALA A 80 11.11 -6.94 -5.88
C ALA A 80 10.88 -6.35 -4.50
N VAL A 81 10.75 -5.02 -4.44
CA VAL A 81 10.34 -4.27 -3.25
C VAL A 81 8.94 -3.70 -3.46
N VAL A 82 8.07 -3.82 -2.46
CA VAL A 82 6.74 -3.19 -2.44
C VAL A 82 6.68 -2.15 -1.33
N HIS A 83 6.61 -0.88 -1.70
CA HIS A 83 6.40 0.21 -0.76
C HIS A 83 4.92 0.57 -0.66
N SER A 84 4.29 0.11 0.43
CA SER A 84 2.88 0.35 0.74
C SER A 84 2.68 1.34 1.91
N VAL A 85 3.73 2.07 2.28
CA VAL A 85 3.65 3.07 3.33
C VAL A 85 2.99 4.33 2.78
N GLY A 86 1.97 4.78 3.49
CA GLY A 86 1.33 6.06 3.24
C GLY A 86 0.51 6.44 4.46
N VAL A 87 0.58 7.72 4.82
CA VAL A 87 -0.34 8.30 5.80
C VAL A 87 -1.34 9.15 5.04
N LEU A 88 -2.63 8.84 5.21
CA LEU A 88 -3.71 9.67 4.67
C LEU A 88 -3.83 11.00 5.42
N MET A 89 -3.30 11.08 6.65
CA MET A 89 -3.29 12.29 7.47
C MET A 89 -2.02 12.40 8.31
N GLU A 90 -1.30 13.51 8.17
CA GLU A 90 -0.41 14.04 9.21
C GLU A 90 -1.30 14.32 10.43
N ASN A 91 -1.09 13.64 11.55
CA ASN A 91 -1.94 13.68 12.76
C ASN A 91 -3.21 12.80 12.77
N GLY A 92 -3.12 11.64 12.13
CA GLY A 92 -3.74 10.42 12.64
C GLY A 92 -5.15 10.14 12.14
N TYR A 93 -5.29 8.97 11.54
CA TYR A 93 -6.54 8.26 11.28
C TYR A 93 -7.49 8.20 12.50
N LYS A 94 -6.94 8.44 13.70
CA LYS A 94 -7.67 8.57 14.95
C LYS A 94 -8.63 9.76 15.01
N ARG A 95 -8.42 10.90 14.32
CA ARG A 95 -9.32 12.07 14.46
C ARG A 95 -10.73 11.88 13.88
N LEU A 96 -10.92 11.00 12.90
CA LEU A 96 -12.26 10.69 12.39
C LEU A 96 -12.98 9.61 13.23
N ALA A 97 -12.23 8.77 13.94
CA ALA A 97 -12.77 7.84 14.92
C ALA A 97 -12.98 8.48 16.31
N ASP A 98 -12.22 9.53 16.63
CA ASP A 98 -12.17 10.20 17.92
C ASP A 98 -12.93 11.55 17.89
N ILE A 99 -14.22 11.53 17.59
CA ILE A 99 -15.15 12.57 18.08
C ILE A 99 -15.34 12.34 19.61
N GLY A 100 -14.24 12.26 20.37
CA GLY A 100 -14.31 11.98 21.81
C GLY A 100 -13.01 11.64 22.56
N TYR A 101 -11.86 11.38 21.92
CA TYR A 101 -10.66 10.94 22.67
C TYR A 101 -9.39 11.72 22.31
N ARG A 102 -8.96 12.60 23.22
CA ARG A 102 -7.68 13.33 23.13
C ARG A 102 -6.55 12.39 23.58
N SER A 103 -5.83 11.78 22.64
CA SER A 103 -4.60 11.04 22.96
C SER A 103 -3.39 11.98 22.90
N SER A 104 -2.82 12.31 24.06
CA SER A 104 -1.52 12.96 24.21
C SER A 104 -0.38 11.95 24.03
N SER A 105 0.22 11.87 22.85
CA SER A 105 1.51 11.18 22.67
C SER A 105 2.48 12.08 21.91
N SER A 106 3.58 12.45 22.56
CA SER A 106 4.57 13.45 22.14
C SER A 106 5.56 12.97 21.08
N ARG A 107 5.15 12.12 20.13
CA ARG A 107 5.92 11.88 18.90
C ARG A 107 5.22 12.60 17.78
N SER A 108 5.87 13.62 17.22
CA SER A 108 5.38 14.33 16.03
C SER A 108 4.93 13.31 15.00
N ALA A 109 3.67 13.40 14.55
CA ALA A 109 3.17 12.51 13.52
C ALA A 109 4.08 12.64 12.28
N PRO A 110 4.38 11.55 11.58
CA PRO A 110 5.18 11.63 10.37
C PRO A 110 4.47 12.53 9.35
N THR A 111 5.24 13.43 8.72
CA THR A 111 4.73 14.33 7.68
C THR A 111 4.43 13.54 6.40
N TYR A 112 3.68 14.12 5.46
CA TYR A 112 3.42 13.53 4.16
C TYR A 112 4.73 13.35 3.40
N GLU A 113 5.63 14.32 3.46
CA GLU A 113 6.96 14.24 2.82
C GLU A 113 7.72 13.04 3.37
N SER A 114 7.83 12.94 4.69
CA SER A 114 8.53 11.85 5.36
C SER A 114 7.90 10.48 5.03
N ALA A 115 6.60 10.33 5.24
CA ALA A 115 5.91 9.05 5.11
C ALA A 115 5.67 8.61 3.66
N ASN A 116 5.34 9.53 2.75
CA ASN A 116 4.98 9.18 1.38
C ASN A 116 6.19 9.21 0.45
N ARG A 117 7.05 10.23 0.56
CA ARG A 117 8.17 10.46 -0.35
C ARG A 117 9.47 9.90 0.22
N ASP A 118 9.91 10.37 1.38
CA ASP A 118 11.27 10.13 1.84
C ASP A 118 11.51 8.65 2.19
N THR A 119 10.55 7.98 2.83
CA THR A 119 10.65 6.52 3.06
C THR A 119 10.70 5.72 1.75
N ALA A 120 9.98 6.18 0.71
CA ALA A 120 9.97 5.50 -0.58
C ALA A 120 11.30 5.69 -1.30
N LEU A 121 11.85 6.91 -1.28
CA LEU A 121 13.13 7.23 -1.92
C LEU A 121 14.31 6.60 -1.19
N SER A 122 14.29 6.57 0.15
CA SER A 122 15.29 5.86 0.96
C SER A 122 15.33 4.37 0.59
N MET A 123 14.17 3.70 0.61
CA MET A 123 14.06 2.30 0.23
C MET A 123 14.47 2.06 -1.23
N ALA A 124 14.04 2.92 -2.15
CA ALA A 124 14.40 2.78 -3.57
C ALA A 124 15.91 2.94 -3.80
N ARG A 125 16.57 3.87 -3.11
CA ARG A 125 18.04 4.05 -3.21
C ARG A 125 18.77 2.80 -2.72
N ALA A 126 18.37 2.25 -1.57
CA ALA A 126 18.96 1.02 -1.04
C ALA A 126 18.72 -0.18 -1.97
N ALA A 127 17.51 -0.30 -2.52
CA ALA A 127 17.14 -1.35 -3.47
C ALA A 127 17.99 -1.31 -4.76
N ARG A 128 18.17 -0.13 -5.37
CA ARG A 128 19.02 0.02 -6.57
C ARG A 128 20.48 -0.36 -6.34
N GLY A 129 20.99 -0.13 -5.12
CA GLY A 129 22.34 -0.52 -4.72
C GLY A 129 22.50 -2.01 -4.39
N THR A 130 21.44 -2.81 -4.48
CA THR A 130 21.43 -4.23 -4.09
C THR A 130 21.22 -5.12 -5.30
N ALA A 131 22.18 -6.02 -5.56
CA ALA A 131 22.08 -6.97 -6.66
C ALA A 131 20.86 -7.90 -6.49
N GLY A 132 20.14 -8.14 -7.59
CA GLY A 132 18.98 -9.05 -7.64
C GLY A 132 17.63 -8.36 -7.54
N VAL A 133 17.54 -7.13 -7.01
CA VAL A 133 16.26 -6.40 -6.93
C VAL A 133 15.90 -5.81 -8.29
N GLY A 134 15.04 -6.50 -9.03
CA GLY A 134 14.67 -6.13 -10.39
C GLY A 134 13.49 -5.16 -10.51
N ALA A 135 12.67 -5.00 -9.48
CA ALA A 135 11.49 -4.12 -9.53
C ALA A 135 11.19 -3.41 -8.21
N PHE A 136 10.60 -2.21 -8.33
CA PHE A 136 10.12 -1.43 -7.20
C PHE A 136 8.70 -0.98 -7.43
N VAL A 137 7.82 -1.44 -6.55
CA VAL A 137 6.40 -1.12 -6.55
C VAL A 137 6.14 0.02 -5.58
N TYR A 138 5.46 1.06 -6.05
CA TYR A 138 5.06 2.20 -5.23
C TYR A 138 3.55 2.44 -5.28
N ILE A 139 2.95 2.61 -4.12
CA ILE A 139 1.51 2.90 -4.01
C ILE A 139 1.30 4.40 -3.90
N SER A 140 0.85 4.99 -5.00
CA SER A 140 0.44 6.37 -5.12
C SER A 140 -1.08 6.53 -4.91
N ALA A 141 -1.66 7.61 -5.42
CA ALA A 141 -3.10 7.85 -5.46
C ALA A 141 -3.49 8.45 -6.81
N ARG A 142 -4.67 8.07 -7.32
CA ARG A 142 -5.26 8.71 -8.51
C ARG A 142 -5.76 10.11 -8.16
N ASP A 143 -6.67 10.16 -7.20
CA ASP A 143 -7.49 11.33 -6.89
C ASP A 143 -7.04 12.02 -5.61
N ALA A 144 -7.11 13.35 -5.61
CA ALA A 144 -7.02 14.10 -4.37
C ALA A 144 -8.17 13.66 -3.47
N ILE A 145 -7.96 13.64 -2.16
CA ILE A 145 -9.03 13.31 -1.23
C ILE A 145 -9.57 14.63 -0.70
N PRO A 146 -10.89 14.89 -0.71
CA PRO A 146 -11.43 16.15 -0.21
C PRO A 146 -11.09 16.28 1.26
N PHE A 147 -10.87 17.52 1.70
CA PHE A 147 -10.49 17.84 3.07
C PHE A 147 -9.09 17.29 3.48
N ILE A 148 -8.38 16.62 2.58
CA ILE A 148 -6.96 16.28 2.76
C ILE A 148 -6.12 17.34 2.06
N ASP A 149 -5.06 17.76 2.75
CA ASP A 149 -4.07 18.71 2.25
C ASP A 149 -3.52 18.26 0.88
N SER A 150 -3.42 19.18 -0.07
CA SER A 150 -2.89 18.90 -1.41
C SER A 150 -1.46 18.35 -1.37
N ARG A 151 -0.71 18.63 -0.28
CA ARG A 151 0.61 18.05 0.00
C ARG A 151 0.60 16.52 0.02
N TYR A 152 -0.52 15.89 0.37
CA TYR A 152 -0.67 14.44 0.26
C TYR A 152 -0.41 13.93 -1.16
N ILE A 153 -1.06 14.56 -2.16
CA ILE A 153 -0.87 14.17 -3.56
C ILE A 153 0.47 14.65 -4.10
N SER A 154 0.88 15.88 -3.79
CA SER A 154 2.13 16.41 -4.37
C SER A 154 3.34 15.57 -3.96
N THR A 155 3.40 15.13 -2.69
CA THR A 155 4.48 14.26 -2.18
C THR A 155 4.48 12.88 -2.82
N LYS A 156 3.29 12.30 -3.08
CA LYS A 156 3.17 11.07 -3.88
C LYS A 156 3.69 11.29 -5.31
N ARG A 157 3.32 12.40 -5.96
CA ARG A 157 3.79 12.74 -7.33
C ARG A 157 5.29 13.02 -7.39
N GLU A 158 5.87 13.60 -6.34
CA GLU A 158 7.33 13.78 -6.23
C GLU A 158 8.05 12.44 -6.21
N ALA A 159 7.58 11.48 -5.40
CA ALA A 159 8.16 10.14 -5.37
C ALA A 159 8.05 9.44 -6.73
N GLU A 160 6.92 9.58 -7.42
CA GLU A 160 6.75 9.01 -8.77
C GLU A 160 7.79 9.53 -9.76
N ARG A 161 8.02 10.85 -9.80
CA ARG A 161 9.00 11.45 -10.72
C ARG A 161 10.39 10.91 -10.46
N GLU A 162 10.80 10.85 -9.19
CA GLU A 162 12.10 10.34 -8.80
C GLU A 162 12.28 8.86 -9.16
N LEU A 163 11.25 8.02 -8.95
CA LEU A 163 11.28 6.61 -9.32
C LEU A 163 11.38 6.42 -10.84
N LEU A 164 10.62 7.21 -11.62
CA LEU A 164 10.64 7.17 -13.07
C LEU A 164 11.95 7.69 -13.67
N ALA A 165 12.59 8.67 -13.02
CA ALA A 165 13.90 9.20 -13.42
C ALA A 165 15.01 8.14 -13.31
N HIS A 166 14.84 7.13 -12.46
CA HIS A 166 15.80 6.04 -12.24
C HIS A 166 15.34 4.70 -12.83
N ARG A 167 14.41 4.72 -13.79
CA ARG A 167 13.82 3.51 -14.38
C ARG A 167 14.84 2.56 -15.03
N ASP A 168 15.97 3.09 -15.49
CA ASP A 168 17.03 2.31 -16.15
C ASP A 168 17.86 1.50 -15.15
N GLN A 169 17.81 1.86 -13.86
CA GLN A 169 18.49 1.14 -12.78
C GLN A 169 17.57 0.11 -12.10
N MET A 170 16.26 0.32 -12.11
CA MET A 170 15.28 -0.55 -11.46
C MET A 170 13.90 -0.30 -12.03
N ARG A 171 13.19 -1.37 -12.39
CA ARG A 171 11.87 -1.28 -13.03
C ARG A 171 10.82 -0.69 -12.07
N PRO A 172 10.29 0.52 -12.32
CA PRO A 172 9.27 1.11 -11.47
C PRO A 172 7.89 0.55 -11.81
N ILE A 173 7.09 0.21 -10.80
CA ILE A 173 5.68 -0.19 -10.94
C ILE A 173 4.86 0.71 -10.00
N ILE A 174 4.23 1.74 -10.55
CA ILE A 174 3.60 2.80 -9.76
C ILE A 174 2.10 2.67 -9.89
N LEU A 175 1.41 2.23 -8.84
CA LEU A 175 -0.05 2.12 -8.88
C LEU A 175 -0.68 3.43 -8.41
N ARG A 176 -1.67 3.92 -9.15
CA ARG A 176 -2.55 5.03 -8.76
C ARG A 176 -3.96 4.51 -8.49
N PRO A 177 -4.21 3.82 -7.37
CA PRO A 177 -5.56 3.41 -7.02
C PRO A 177 -6.43 4.63 -6.66
N GLY A 178 -7.74 4.45 -6.79
CA GLY A 178 -8.74 5.26 -6.08
C GLY A 178 -8.84 4.86 -4.61
N PHE A 179 -9.98 5.12 -3.99
CA PHE A 179 -10.25 4.67 -2.62
C PHE A 179 -10.22 3.13 -2.52
N MET A 180 -9.67 2.57 -1.43
CA MET A 180 -9.62 1.11 -1.23
C MET A 180 -10.47 0.66 -0.05
N TYR A 181 -11.15 -0.49 -0.18
CA TYR A 181 -11.97 -1.06 0.89
C TYR A 181 -11.77 -2.58 1.06
N SER A 182 -12.23 -3.12 2.19
CA SER A 182 -12.27 -4.55 2.46
C SER A 182 -13.49 -4.91 3.31
N PRO A 183 -14.21 -6.01 3.01
CA PRO A 183 -15.33 -6.49 3.83
C PRO A 183 -14.94 -6.90 5.26
N ALA A 184 -13.67 -7.28 5.49
CA ALA A 184 -13.21 -7.86 6.76
C ALA A 184 -12.90 -6.84 7.88
N ARG A 185 -13.09 -5.53 7.63
CA ARG A 185 -12.91 -4.48 8.65
C ARG A 185 -14.21 -3.68 8.83
N PRO A 186 -14.86 -3.75 10.02
CA PRO A 186 -16.12 -3.05 10.26
C PRO A 186 -16.03 -1.52 10.14
N ALA A 187 -14.86 -0.93 10.41
CA ALA A 187 -14.65 0.51 10.25
C ALA A 187 -14.66 0.99 8.77
N THR A 188 -14.67 0.07 7.80
CA THR A 188 -14.85 0.36 6.37
C THR A 188 -16.22 -0.07 5.83
N LEU A 189 -17.15 -0.52 6.70
CA LEU A 189 -18.51 -0.96 6.31
C LEU A 189 -19.43 0.11 5.72
N PRO A 190 -19.34 1.42 6.06
CA PRO A 190 -20.12 2.44 5.35
C PRO A 190 -19.81 2.46 3.84
N ILE A 191 -18.74 1.78 3.41
CA ILE A 191 -18.20 1.77 2.06
C ILE A 191 -18.49 0.44 1.31
N ALA A 192 -18.97 -0.59 2.02
CA ALA A 192 -18.86 -1.99 1.59
C ALA A 192 -19.98 -2.51 0.66
N ALA A 193 -20.95 -1.69 0.30
CA ALA A 193 -22.01 -2.14 -0.58
C ALA A 193 -21.61 -1.76 -2.02
N GLY A 194 -21.81 -2.64 -3.03
CA GLY A 194 -21.24 -2.47 -4.38
C GLY A 194 -21.46 -1.07 -4.99
N THR A 195 -20.72 -0.64 -6.01
CA THR A 195 -20.59 0.78 -6.45
C THR A 195 -21.86 1.65 -6.30
N LYS A 196 -23.04 1.15 -6.70
CA LYS A 196 -24.33 1.85 -6.51
C LYS A 196 -24.75 2.00 -5.04
N VAL A 197 -24.59 0.95 -4.24
CA VAL A 197 -24.89 0.94 -2.82
C VAL A 197 -23.76 1.63 -2.01
N PHE A 198 -22.50 1.60 -2.46
CA PHE A 198 -21.44 2.46 -1.93
C PHE A 198 -21.80 3.91 -2.15
N GLN A 199 -22.15 4.30 -3.37
CA GLN A 199 -22.61 5.65 -3.68
C GLN A 199 -23.79 6.02 -2.78
N ALA A 200 -24.78 5.14 -2.63
CA ALA A 200 -25.95 5.38 -1.79
C ALA A 200 -25.63 5.48 -0.29
N LEU A 201 -24.65 4.73 0.22
CA LEU A 201 -24.21 4.80 1.61
C LEU A 201 -23.29 5.98 1.87
N PHE A 202 -22.34 6.24 0.97
CA PHE A 202 -21.49 7.43 0.96
C PHE A 202 -22.37 8.68 0.97
N ASP A 203 -23.32 8.78 0.05
CA ASP A 203 -24.34 9.84 -0.03
C ASP A 203 -25.17 10.00 1.26
N ARG A 204 -25.17 9.01 2.16
CA ARG A 204 -25.84 9.04 3.47
C ARG A 204 -24.89 9.32 4.64
N THR A 205 -23.58 9.36 4.41
CA THR A 205 -22.61 9.84 5.40
C THR A 205 -22.56 11.38 5.38
N PRO A 206 -22.16 12.05 6.47
CA PRO A 206 -21.97 13.50 6.48
C PRO A 206 -21.00 13.96 5.37
N LEU A 207 -19.95 13.16 5.13
CA LEU A 207 -18.96 13.39 4.09
C LEU A 207 -19.56 13.29 2.69
N GLY A 208 -20.31 12.23 2.39
CA GLY A 208 -20.89 12.08 1.05
C GLY A 208 -22.08 12.97 0.80
N CYS A 209 -22.91 13.32 1.79
CA CYS A 209 -23.90 14.40 1.66
C CYS A 209 -23.24 15.74 1.28
N ALA A 210 -22.13 16.10 1.95
CA ALA A 210 -21.37 17.31 1.67
C ALA A 210 -20.73 17.31 0.27
N LEU A 211 -20.42 16.12 -0.27
CA LEU A 211 -19.73 15.97 -1.54
C LEU A 211 -20.64 15.61 -2.72
N LYS A 212 -21.87 15.12 -2.49
CA LYS A 212 -22.80 14.55 -3.49
C LYS A 212 -23.04 15.45 -4.71
N ASN A 213 -23.02 16.77 -4.51
CA ASN A 213 -23.24 17.77 -5.55
C ASN A 213 -21.98 18.55 -5.95
N THR A 214 -20.81 18.15 -5.44
CA THR A 214 -19.54 18.78 -5.80
C THR A 214 -18.98 18.15 -7.08
N PRO A 215 -18.25 18.91 -7.92
CA PRO A 215 -17.52 18.36 -9.07
C PRO A 215 -16.60 17.19 -8.68
N PHE A 216 -16.14 17.19 -7.43
CA PHE A 216 -15.30 16.16 -6.85
C PHE A 216 -15.97 14.77 -6.83
N ALA A 217 -17.21 14.65 -6.34
CA ALA A 217 -17.88 13.34 -6.25
C ALA A 217 -18.20 12.72 -7.61
N LYS A 218 -18.30 13.56 -8.65
CA LYS A 218 -18.47 13.13 -10.05
C LYS A 218 -17.15 12.74 -10.73
N ALA A 219 -16.02 13.19 -10.19
CA ALA A 219 -14.68 12.92 -10.71
C ALA A 219 -13.91 11.87 -9.89
N ALA A 220 -14.40 11.52 -8.70
CA ALA A 220 -13.79 10.51 -7.84
C ALA A 220 -13.89 9.14 -8.49
N SER A 221 -12.76 8.44 -8.54
CA SER A 221 -12.72 7.12 -9.15
C SER A 221 -13.47 6.07 -8.32
N PRO A 222 -14.01 5.01 -8.95
CA PRO A 222 -14.66 3.93 -8.23
C PRO A 222 -13.75 3.32 -7.15
N PRO A 223 -14.30 2.94 -5.98
CA PRO A 223 -13.50 2.31 -4.95
C PRO A 223 -13.07 0.90 -5.37
N LEU A 224 -11.82 0.56 -5.13
CA LEU A 224 -11.24 -0.74 -5.45
C LEU A 224 -11.18 -1.64 -4.22
N ARG A 225 -11.41 -2.93 -4.42
CA ARG A 225 -11.14 -3.91 -3.37
C ARG A 225 -9.64 -3.97 -3.13
N ARG A 226 -9.20 -3.94 -1.87
CA ARG A 226 -7.76 -4.04 -1.56
C ARG A 226 -7.15 -5.35 -2.08
N GLU A 227 -7.92 -6.44 -2.13
CA GLU A 227 -7.45 -7.72 -2.63
C GLU A 227 -7.18 -7.65 -4.14
N LEU A 228 -8.03 -6.97 -4.90
CA LEU A 228 -7.82 -6.72 -6.34
C LEU A 228 -6.52 -5.93 -6.58
N VAL A 229 -6.28 -4.89 -5.77
CA VAL A 229 -5.04 -4.08 -5.87
C VAL A 229 -3.82 -4.93 -5.50
N ALA A 230 -3.92 -5.78 -4.48
CA ALA A 230 -2.86 -6.70 -4.11
C ALA A 230 -2.53 -7.71 -5.22
N ASP A 231 -3.56 -8.31 -5.84
CA ASP A 231 -3.37 -9.22 -6.97
C ASP A 231 -2.75 -8.51 -8.17
N ALA A 232 -3.15 -7.26 -8.44
CA ALA A 232 -2.55 -6.44 -9.49
C ALA A 232 -1.05 -6.20 -9.26
N ILE A 233 -0.65 -5.91 -8.01
CA ILE A 233 0.76 -5.73 -7.62
C ILE A 233 1.56 -7.00 -7.92
N VAL A 234 1.08 -8.15 -7.45
CA VAL A 234 1.80 -9.41 -7.61
C VAL A 234 1.87 -9.82 -9.08
N ASN A 235 0.77 -9.68 -9.83
CA ASN A 235 0.75 -9.92 -11.28
C ASN A 235 1.67 -8.96 -12.06
N ALA A 236 1.80 -7.70 -11.63
CA ALA A 236 2.71 -6.73 -12.24
C ALA A 236 4.19 -7.10 -12.00
N ILE A 237 4.53 -7.53 -10.78
CA ILE A 237 5.88 -8.03 -10.47
C ILE A 237 6.23 -9.21 -11.37
N ASP A 238 5.29 -10.14 -11.56
CA ASP A 238 5.49 -11.36 -12.35
C ASP A 238 5.48 -11.13 -13.87
N SER A 239 5.01 -9.98 -14.34
CA SER A 239 4.93 -9.63 -15.76
C SER A 239 6.09 -8.69 -16.16
N PRO A 240 7.18 -9.15 -16.80
CA PRO A 240 8.36 -8.33 -17.09
C PRO A 240 8.06 -7.06 -17.90
N GLY A 241 7.09 -7.11 -18.80
CA GLY A 241 6.67 -5.96 -19.63
C GLY A 241 5.82 -4.92 -18.92
N VAL A 242 5.40 -5.14 -17.67
CA VAL A 242 4.64 -4.16 -16.88
C VAL A 242 5.61 -3.24 -16.14
N SER A 243 5.54 -1.95 -16.42
CA SER A 243 6.41 -0.90 -15.87
C SER A 243 5.73 0.47 -15.99
N GLY A 244 6.18 1.43 -15.18
CA GLY A 244 5.68 2.80 -15.17
C GLY A 244 4.41 2.99 -14.32
N ILE A 245 3.60 3.97 -14.70
CA ILE A 245 2.36 4.31 -14.01
C ILE A 245 1.23 3.38 -14.46
N LEU A 246 0.56 2.76 -13.50
CA LEU A 246 -0.62 1.93 -13.66
C LEU A 246 -1.83 2.68 -13.15
N GLU A 247 -2.71 3.04 -14.07
CA GLU A 247 -3.99 3.68 -13.77
C GLU A 247 -5.05 2.63 -13.45
N ILE A 248 -6.26 3.06 -13.10
CA ILE A 248 -7.30 2.18 -12.56
C ILE A 248 -7.63 1.02 -13.50
N ALA A 249 -7.76 1.27 -14.81
CA ALA A 249 -8.03 0.23 -15.78
C ALA A 249 -6.91 -0.83 -15.84
N ASP A 250 -5.65 -0.42 -15.66
CA ASP A 250 -4.51 -1.35 -15.58
C ASP A 250 -4.57 -2.19 -14.31
N ILE A 251 -4.89 -1.56 -13.17
CA ILE A 251 -5.04 -2.22 -11.88
C ILE A 251 -6.17 -3.26 -11.94
N GLU A 252 -7.32 -2.90 -12.50
CA GLU A 252 -8.44 -3.84 -12.68
C GLU A 252 -8.08 -4.99 -13.61
N ARG A 253 -7.47 -4.69 -14.76
CA ARG A 253 -7.03 -5.71 -15.73
C ARG A 253 -6.02 -6.67 -15.11
N LEU A 254 -5.05 -6.17 -14.36
CA LEU A 254 -4.03 -6.99 -13.71
C LEU A 254 -4.59 -7.76 -12.51
N GLY A 255 -5.44 -7.13 -11.70
CA GLY A 255 -6.04 -7.77 -10.52
C GLY A 255 -7.05 -8.86 -10.86
N ALA A 256 -7.71 -8.79 -12.02
CA ALA A 256 -8.64 -9.81 -12.49
C ALA A 256 -7.97 -11.07 -13.07
N ARG A 257 -6.65 -11.02 -13.33
CA ARG A 257 -5.91 -12.20 -13.82
C ARG A 257 -5.80 -13.24 -12.71
N ARG A 258 -6.30 -14.45 -13.00
CA ARG A 258 -6.10 -15.60 -12.11
C ARG A 258 -4.61 -15.93 -12.05
N SER A 259 -4.13 -16.22 -10.85
CA SER A 259 -2.78 -16.74 -10.65
C SER A 259 -2.73 -18.12 -11.30
N SER A 260 -1.89 -18.29 -12.32
CA SER A 260 -1.59 -19.57 -12.96
C SER A 260 -0.68 -20.42 -12.09
#